data_AF-B5VTM7-F1
#
_entry.id   AF-B5VTM7-F1
#
_cell.length_a   1.000
_cell.length_b   1.000
_cell.length_c   1.000
_cell.angle_alpha   90.00
_cell.angle_beta   90.00
_cell.angle_gamma   90.00
#
_symmetry.space_group_name_H-M   'P 1'
#
loop_
_entity.id
_entity.type
_entity.pdbx_description
1 polymer ?
#
loop_
_entity_poly.entity_id
_entity_poly.type
_entity_poly.pdbx_seq_one_letter_code
_entity_poly.pdbx_strand_id
1 'polypeptide(L)'
;TAQGQFLNFNKLLEINQGKIPFASASIGKSFRNEISPRSGLLRVREFLMAEIEHFVDPLNKSHAKFNEVLNEEIPLLSRRLQESGEVQLPVKMTIGEAVNSGMVENETLGYFMARVHQFLLNIGINKDKFRFRQHLKNEMAHYATDCWDGEILTSYGWIECVGCADRAAFDLTVHSKKTGRSLTVKQKLDTPKERTEWVVEVNKKFFGSKFKQKAKLIESVLSKFSQDELIRRHEELEKNGEFTCQVNGEIVKLDSSLVTIKMKTTLQHIREYIPNVIEPSFGLGRIIYCIFDHCFQVRVDSESRGFFSFPLQIAPIKVFVTTISNNDGFPAILKRISQALRKREIYFKIDDSNTSIGKKYARNDELGTPFGITIDFETIKDQTVTLRERNSMRQVRGTITDVISTIDKMLHNPDESDWDKSTFGLSPVKI
;
A
#
# COMPACT_ATOMS: atom_id res chain seq x y z
N THR A 1 5.62 -10.55 -1.30
CA THR A 1 4.92 -10.24 -2.57
C THR A 1 5.71 -9.24 -3.43
N ALA A 2 6.48 -8.31 -2.82
CA ALA A 2 7.40 -7.36 -3.44
C ALA A 2 8.36 -7.93 -4.49
N GLN A 3 9.07 -9.01 -4.18
CA GLN A 3 10.11 -9.57 -5.06
C GLN A 3 9.59 -9.96 -6.46
N GLY A 4 8.34 -10.43 -6.57
CA GLY A 4 7.72 -10.71 -7.87
C GLY A 4 7.54 -9.45 -8.73
N GLN A 5 7.31 -8.29 -8.10
CA GLN A 5 7.16 -7.00 -8.77
C GLN A 5 8.53 -6.53 -9.31
N PHE A 6 9.60 -6.62 -8.51
CA PHE A 6 10.96 -6.27 -8.94
C PHE A 6 11.46 -7.14 -10.11
N LEU A 7 11.21 -8.45 -10.08
CA LEU A 7 11.60 -9.36 -11.16
C LEU A 7 10.88 -9.06 -12.49
N ASN A 8 9.70 -8.44 -12.41
CA ASN A 8 8.90 -8.02 -13.57
C ASN A 8 9.05 -6.53 -13.92
N PHE A 9 9.99 -5.81 -13.28
CA PHE A 9 10.15 -4.36 -13.41
C PHE A 9 10.19 -3.89 -14.88
N ASN A 10 10.99 -4.52 -15.74
CA ASN A 10 11.09 -4.10 -17.15
C ASN A 10 9.76 -4.19 -17.90
N LYS A 11 8.95 -5.23 -17.63
CA LYS A 11 7.61 -5.37 -18.25
C LYS A 11 6.63 -4.33 -17.70
N LEU A 12 6.69 -4.06 -16.40
CA LEU A 12 5.85 -3.04 -15.76
C LEU A 12 6.18 -1.64 -16.29
N LEU A 13 7.47 -1.34 -16.44
CA LEU A 13 7.96 -0.10 -17.03
C LEU A 13 7.54 0.02 -18.51
N GLU A 14 7.61 -1.07 -19.28
CA GLU A 14 7.15 -1.11 -20.67
C GLU A 14 5.65 -0.83 -20.79
N ILE A 15 4.82 -1.44 -19.93
CA ILE A 15 3.38 -1.15 -19.86
C ILE A 15 3.13 0.33 -19.54
N ASN A 16 3.97 0.93 -18.70
CA ASN A 16 3.95 2.37 -18.42
C ASN A 16 4.74 3.22 -19.44
N GLN A 17 4.98 2.69 -20.65
CA GLN A 17 5.61 3.41 -21.76
C GLN A 17 7.00 3.98 -21.45
N GLY A 18 7.76 3.34 -20.54
CA GLY A 18 9.08 3.80 -20.13
C GLY A 18 9.07 5.02 -19.20
N LYS A 19 7.91 5.47 -18.74
CA LYS A 19 7.77 6.68 -17.92
C LYS A 19 7.77 6.33 -16.43
N ILE A 20 8.19 7.29 -15.62
CA ILE A 20 8.06 7.27 -14.17
C ILE A 20 7.55 8.64 -13.66
N PRO A 21 6.93 8.73 -12.48
CA PRO A 21 6.67 7.64 -11.53
C PRO A 21 5.61 6.64 -12.02
N PHE A 22 5.67 5.42 -11.50
CA PHE A 22 4.57 4.44 -11.61
C PHE A 22 4.56 3.53 -10.40
N ALA A 23 3.41 2.90 -10.12
CA ALA A 23 3.29 1.92 -9.06
C ALA A 23 2.88 0.56 -9.61
N SER A 24 3.39 -0.49 -8.96
CA SER A 24 2.85 -1.84 -9.05
C SER A 24 2.24 -2.20 -7.70
N ALA A 25 1.26 -3.11 -7.69
CA ALA A 25 0.70 -3.63 -6.46
C ALA A 25 0.47 -5.13 -6.58
N SER A 26 0.65 -5.84 -5.46
CA SER A 26 0.40 -7.28 -5.36
C SER A 26 -0.32 -7.59 -4.06
N ILE A 27 -1.42 -8.33 -4.15
CA ILE A 27 -2.12 -8.91 -3.01
C ILE A 27 -1.92 -10.42 -3.08
N GLY A 28 -1.29 -10.98 -2.05
CA GLY A 28 -0.91 -12.39 -2.09
C GLY A 28 -0.48 -12.92 -0.73
N LYS A 29 -0.41 -14.25 -0.66
CA LYS A 29 0.03 -14.96 0.54
C LYS A 29 1.55 -14.84 0.67
N SER A 30 1.99 -14.57 1.89
CA SER A 30 3.38 -14.62 2.30
C SER A 30 3.53 -15.62 3.43
N PHE A 31 4.71 -16.23 3.51
CA PHE A 31 5.01 -17.29 4.47
C PHE A 31 6.22 -16.89 5.31
N ARG A 32 6.13 -17.08 6.62
CA ARG A 32 7.25 -16.92 7.57
C ARG A 32 7.28 -18.15 8.47
N ASN A 33 8.41 -18.84 8.54
CA ASN A 33 8.56 -20.00 9.41
C ASN A 33 8.77 -19.58 10.87
N GLU A 34 7.73 -18.99 11.45
CA GLU A 34 7.75 -18.47 12.82
C GLU A 34 7.98 -19.59 13.84
N ILE A 35 8.92 -19.37 14.76
CA ILE A 35 9.38 -20.35 15.75
C ILE A 35 8.22 -20.71 16.70
N SER A 36 7.57 -19.68 17.26
CA SER A 36 6.43 -19.84 18.17
C SER A 36 5.34 -18.84 17.80
N PRO A 37 4.40 -19.18 16.89
CA PRO A 37 3.26 -18.33 16.60
C PRO A 37 2.38 -18.19 17.85
N ARG A 38 2.06 -16.95 18.22
CA ARG A 38 1.26 -16.57 19.40
C ARG A 38 0.39 -15.37 19.04
N SER A 39 -0.56 -15.02 19.91
CA SER A 39 -1.42 -13.82 19.74
C SER A 39 -2.34 -13.87 18.50
N GLY A 40 -2.87 -15.05 18.20
CA GLY A 40 -3.87 -15.25 17.14
C GLY A 40 -3.39 -14.78 15.77
N LEU A 41 -4.14 -13.87 15.14
CA LEU A 41 -3.85 -13.33 13.81
C LEU A 41 -2.63 -12.40 13.76
N LEU A 42 -2.11 -11.96 14.91
CA LEU A 42 -1.01 -10.99 14.94
C LEU A 42 0.34 -11.59 14.54
N ARG A 43 0.52 -12.90 14.74
CA ARG A 43 1.77 -13.62 14.44
C ARG A 43 1.50 -15.04 13.96
N VAL A 44 1.35 -15.17 12.65
CA VAL A 44 1.00 -16.41 11.94
C VAL A 44 2.09 -16.83 10.95
N ARG A 45 2.05 -18.08 10.48
CA ARG A 45 3.02 -18.63 9.52
C ARG A 45 2.66 -18.37 8.05
N GLU A 46 1.38 -18.19 7.78
CA GLU A 46 0.83 -17.82 6.48
C GLU A 46 -0.11 -16.64 6.69
N PHE A 47 0.08 -15.57 5.91
CA PHE A 47 -0.76 -14.38 5.99
C PHE A 47 -0.87 -13.69 4.63
N LEU A 48 -1.97 -12.98 4.45
CA LEU A 48 -2.20 -12.17 3.26
C LEU A 48 -1.54 -10.81 3.44
N MET A 49 -0.76 -10.40 2.45
CA MET A 49 -0.17 -9.08 2.35
C MET A 49 -0.75 -8.36 1.14
N ALA A 50 -0.87 -7.04 1.25
CA ALA A 50 -0.99 -6.16 0.09
C ALA A 50 0.24 -5.26 0.07
N GLU A 51 1.02 -5.27 -1.01
CA GLU A 51 2.25 -4.47 -1.12
C GLU A 51 2.19 -3.63 -2.38
N ILE A 52 2.60 -2.37 -2.27
CA ILE A 52 2.70 -1.43 -3.39
C ILE A 52 4.18 -1.11 -3.57
N GLU A 53 4.71 -1.26 -4.78
CA GLU A 53 6.04 -0.74 -5.14
C GLU A 53 5.86 0.50 -6.01
N HIS A 54 6.12 1.68 -5.45
CA HIS A 54 6.05 2.94 -6.18
C HIS A 54 7.45 3.37 -6.64
N PHE A 55 7.71 3.20 -7.93
CA PHE A 55 8.98 3.53 -8.57
C PHE A 55 9.04 5.02 -8.92
N VAL A 56 10.07 5.71 -8.43
CA VAL A 56 10.22 7.17 -8.55
C VAL A 56 11.65 7.56 -8.95
N ASP A 57 11.82 8.75 -9.51
CA ASP A 57 13.15 9.29 -9.82
C ASP A 57 13.93 9.54 -8.52
N PRO A 58 15.16 9.03 -8.37
CA PRO A 58 15.97 9.27 -7.18
C PRO A 58 16.23 10.76 -6.90
N LEU A 59 16.22 11.61 -7.92
CA LEU A 59 16.45 13.06 -7.80
C LEU A 59 15.15 13.87 -7.68
N ASN A 60 13.99 13.26 -7.91
CA ASN A 60 12.72 13.95 -7.77
C ASN A 60 11.67 13.01 -7.16
N LYS A 61 11.51 13.11 -5.83
CA LYS A 61 10.49 12.40 -5.04
C LYS A 61 9.25 13.26 -4.73
N SER A 62 8.97 14.28 -5.54
CA SER A 62 7.69 15.01 -5.49
C SER A 62 6.53 14.09 -5.85
N HIS A 63 5.33 14.33 -5.30
CA HIS A 63 4.14 13.59 -5.67
C HIS A 63 3.05 14.52 -6.20
N ALA A 64 2.59 14.28 -7.43
CA ALA A 64 1.68 15.18 -8.14
C ALA A 64 0.34 15.45 -7.41
N LYS A 65 -0.05 14.58 -6.47
CA LYS A 65 -1.27 14.68 -5.66
C LYS A 65 -1.01 14.98 -4.19
N PHE A 66 0.21 15.36 -3.81
CA PHE A 66 0.53 15.64 -2.41
C PHE A 66 -0.32 16.79 -1.85
N ASN A 67 -0.63 17.77 -2.70
CA ASN A 67 -1.53 18.87 -2.40
C ASN A 67 -2.93 18.42 -1.93
N GLU A 68 -3.43 17.26 -2.38
CA GLU A 68 -4.74 16.73 -1.99
C GLU A 68 -4.78 16.24 -0.53
N VAL A 69 -3.61 16.03 0.09
CA VAL A 69 -3.51 15.43 1.44
C VAL A 69 -2.75 16.30 2.44
N LEU A 70 -2.33 17.52 2.07
CA LEU A 70 -1.50 18.39 2.92
C LEU A 70 -2.04 18.56 4.34
N ASN A 71 -3.35 18.67 4.47
CA ASN A 71 -4.04 18.95 5.72
C ASN A 71 -4.42 17.70 6.52
N GLU A 72 -3.99 16.51 6.07
CA GLU A 72 -4.22 15.28 6.81
C GLU A 72 -3.42 15.34 8.12
N GLU A 73 -4.12 15.41 9.25
CA GLU A 73 -3.53 15.41 10.58
C GLU A 73 -3.16 13.99 11.00
N ILE A 74 -1.86 13.76 11.27
CA ILE A 74 -1.33 12.44 11.53
C ILE A 74 -0.55 12.42 12.86
N PRO A 75 -0.79 11.44 13.73
CA PRO A 75 0.03 11.22 14.92
C PRO A 75 1.38 10.58 14.54
N LEU A 76 2.47 11.35 14.70
CA LEU A 76 3.84 10.96 14.33
C LEU A 76 4.73 10.78 15.58
N LEU A 77 5.28 9.58 15.74
CA LEU A 77 6.31 9.26 16.71
C LEU A 77 7.67 9.16 16.00
N SER A 78 8.35 10.30 15.89
CA SER A 78 9.66 10.38 15.22
C SER A 78 10.77 9.64 15.97
N ARG A 79 11.87 9.35 15.27
CA ARG A 79 13.07 8.73 15.87
C ARG A 79 13.60 9.54 17.05
N ARG A 80 13.66 10.87 16.89
CA ARG A 80 14.16 11.77 17.93
C ARG A 80 13.34 11.69 19.22
N LEU A 81 12.02 11.56 19.11
CA LEU A 81 11.11 11.43 20.26
C LEU A 81 11.22 10.06 20.94
N GLN A 82 11.53 9.01 20.17
CA GLN A 82 11.78 7.68 20.76
C GLN A 82 13.09 7.66 21.57
N GLU A 83 14.11 8.40 21.12
CA GLU A 83 15.43 8.47 21.74
C GLU A 83 15.51 9.47 22.90
N SER A 84 14.57 10.42 23.04
CA SER A 84 14.67 11.53 24.01
C SER A 84 14.45 11.13 25.47
N GLY A 85 14.04 9.88 25.75
CA GLY A 85 13.81 9.38 27.12
C GLY A 85 12.59 9.98 27.84
N GLU A 86 11.88 10.92 27.22
CA GLU A 86 10.60 11.46 27.69
C GLU A 86 9.44 10.52 27.32
N VAL A 87 8.22 10.83 27.79
CA VAL A 87 7.02 10.08 27.41
C VAL A 87 6.91 10.07 25.89
N GLN A 88 6.99 8.88 25.28
CA GLN A 88 6.97 8.66 23.83
C GLN A 88 5.58 8.89 23.22
N LEU A 89 5.05 10.09 23.41
CA LEU A 89 3.77 10.50 22.85
C LEU A 89 3.99 10.95 21.40
N PRO A 90 3.15 10.48 20.46
CA PRO A 90 3.19 10.99 19.10
C PRO A 90 2.77 12.46 19.07
N VAL A 91 3.45 13.24 18.24
CA VAL A 91 3.06 14.62 17.94
C VAL A 91 2.04 14.59 16.82
N LYS A 92 0.88 15.22 17.01
CA LYS A 92 -0.10 15.44 15.94
C LYS A 92 0.33 16.66 15.13
N MET A 93 0.49 16.49 13.83
CA MET A 93 0.75 17.58 12.88
C MET A 93 0.23 17.20 11.51
N THR A 94 0.07 18.17 10.62
CA THR A 94 -0.33 17.88 9.24
C THR A 94 0.83 17.22 8.48
N ILE A 95 0.52 16.36 7.52
CA ILE A 95 1.57 15.74 6.69
C ILE A 95 2.34 16.78 5.87
N GLY A 96 1.69 17.88 5.48
CA GLY A 96 2.34 19.00 4.81
C GLY A 96 3.44 19.63 5.67
N GLU A 97 3.14 19.91 6.94
CA GLU A 97 4.14 20.42 7.90
C GLU A 97 5.26 19.40 8.17
N ALA A 98 4.92 18.11 8.24
CA ALA A 98 5.88 17.05 8.49
C ALA A 98 6.91 16.93 7.35
N VAL A 99 6.47 17.06 6.09
CA VAL A 99 7.36 17.09 4.92
C VAL A 99 8.14 18.40 4.86
N ASN A 100 7.48 19.55 5.06
CA ASN A 100 8.14 20.87 5.01
C ASN A 100 9.24 21.04 6.08
N SER A 101 9.07 20.43 7.25
CA SER A 101 10.06 20.45 8.34
C SER A 101 11.19 19.43 8.16
N GLY A 102 11.09 18.53 7.17
CA GLY A 102 12.01 17.42 6.96
C GLY A 102 11.86 16.28 7.97
N MET A 103 10.76 16.21 8.72
CA MET A 103 10.45 15.06 9.58
C MET A 103 10.13 13.82 8.74
N VAL A 104 9.35 14.01 7.67
CA VAL A 104 9.11 13.01 6.62
C VAL A 104 9.91 13.43 5.40
N GLU A 105 10.77 12.53 4.91
CA GLU A 105 11.83 12.87 3.95
C GLU A 105 11.36 13.51 2.63
N ASN A 106 10.18 13.12 2.12
CA ASN A 106 9.69 13.59 0.82
C ASN A 106 8.17 13.49 0.66
N GLU A 107 7.64 14.20 -0.34
CA GLU A 107 6.21 14.24 -0.65
C GLU A 107 5.61 12.88 -1.04
N THR A 108 6.37 12.01 -1.70
CA THR A 108 5.87 10.68 -2.11
C THR A 108 5.64 9.80 -0.89
N LEU A 109 6.60 9.75 0.03
CA LEU A 109 6.44 9.03 1.30
C LEU A 109 5.28 9.63 2.13
N GLY A 110 5.23 10.96 2.25
CA GLY A 110 4.16 11.65 2.96
C GLY A 110 2.77 11.39 2.35
N TYR A 111 2.65 11.42 1.02
CA TYR A 111 1.41 11.09 0.33
C TYR A 111 0.92 9.69 0.70
N PHE A 112 1.79 8.68 0.64
CA PHE A 112 1.40 7.32 0.99
C PHE A 112 1.05 7.18 2.47
N MET A 113 1.77 7.82 3.38
CA MET A 113 1.42 7.83 4.81
C MET A 113 0.01 8.41 5.04
N ALA A 114 -0.32 9.54 4.41
CA ALA A 114 -1.64 10.14 4.51
C ALA A 114 -2.74 9.24 3.91
N ARG A 115 -2.50 8.64 2.74
CA ARG A 115 -3.47 7.71 2.13
C ARG A 115 -3.66 6.44 2.97
N VAL A 116 -2.61 5.93 3.62
CA VAL A 116 -2.69 4.81 4.56
C VAL A 116 -3.52 5.20 5.78
N HIS A 117 -3.30 6.38 6.36
CA HIS A 117 -4.10 6.89 7.48
C HIS A 117 -5.59 6.95 7.12
N GLN A 118 -5.93 7.64 6.03
CA GLN A 118 -7.30 7.75 5.53
C GLN A 118 -7.94 6.38 5.29
N PHE A 119 -7.22 5.46 4.66
CA PHE A 119 -7.69 4.10 4.42
C PHE A 119 -8.02 3.36 5.73
N LEU A 120 -7.12 3.39 6.71
CA LEU A 120 -7.30 2.69 7.99
C LEU A 120 -8.49 3.28 8.77
N LEU A 121 -8.65 4.60 8.80
CA LEU A 121 -9.82 5.21 9.44
C LEU A 121 -11.13 4.82 8.74
N ASN A 122 -11.15 4.84 7.40
CA ASN A 122 -12.34 4.50 6.61
C ASN A 122 -12.81 3.05 6.81
N ILE A 123 -11.91 2.13 7.11
CA ILE A 123 -12.24 0.73 7.41
C ILE A 123 -12.51 0.47 8.90
N GLY A 124 -12.54 1.51 9.73
CA GLY A 124 -13.00 1.42 11.12
C GLY A 124 -11.91 1.39 12.18
N ILE A 125 -10.67 1.70 11.84
CA ILE A 125 -9.63 1.91 12.85
C ILE A 125 -9.93 3.22 13.60
N ASN A 126 -9.92 3.15 14.93
CA ASN A 126 -10.09 4.32 15.79
C ASN A 126 -8.88 5.26 15.67
N LYS A 127 -9.14 6.52 15.31
CA LYS A 127 -8.13 7.58 15.14
C LYS A 127 -7.26 7.82 16.37
N ASP A 128 -7.78 7.60 17.56
CA ASP A 128 -7.06 7.84 18.83
C ASP A 128 -6.19 6.62 19.22
N LYS A 129 -6.30 5.52 18.47
CA LYS A 129 -5.55 4.27 18.65
C LYS A 129 -4.62 3.98 17.46
N PHE A 130 -4.24 5.01 16.71
CA PHE A 130 -3.34 4.90 15.57
C PHE A 130 -2.15 5.87 15.72
N ARG A 131 -0.97 5.47 15.23
CA ARG A 131 0.21 6.34 15.05
C ARG A 131 1.10 5.84 13.93
N PHE A 132 1.90 6.73 13.34
CA PHE A 132 3.09 6.30 12.63
C PHE A 132 4.32 6.40 13.53
N ARG A 133 5.11 5.33 13.59
CA ARG A 133 6.39 5.28 14.31
C ARG A 133 7.53 5.21 13.30
N GLN A 134 8.46 6.16 13.38
CA GLN A 134 9.65 6.14 12.53
C GLN A 134 10.63 5.07 12.99
N HIS A 135 11.29 4.37 12.07
CA HIS A 135 12.32 3.39 12.42
C HIS A 135 13.53 4.07 13.07
N LEU A 136 14.09 3.43 14.10
CA LEU A 136 15.39 3.82 14.67
C LEU A 136 16.53 3.47 13.69
N LYS A 137 17.69 4.10 13.83
CA LYS A 137 18.83 3.88 12.90
C LYS A 137 19.30 2.42 12.84
N ASN A 138 19.18 1.69 13.95
CA ASN A 138 19.54 0.27 14.06
C ASN A 138 18.44 -0.69 13.57
N GLU A 139 17.20 -0.21 13.42
CA GLU A 139 16.08 -0.96 12.85
C GLU A 139 16.00 -0.79 11.33
N MET A 140 16.44 0.36 10.83
CA MET A 140 16.49 0.62 9.40
C MET A 140 17.34 -0.40 8.66
N ALA A 141 16.81 -0.90 7.54
CA ALA A 141 17.66 -1.57 6.57
C ALA A 141 18.76 -0.60 6.13
N HIS A 142 19.99 -1.08 5.97
CA HIS A 142 21.18 -0.27 5.62
C HIS A 142 21.04 0.55 4.32
N TYR A 143 20.00 0.31 3.54
CA TYR A 143 19.69 0.99 2.28
C TYR A 143 18.42 1.85 2.32
N ALA A 144 17.61 1.75 3.38
CA ALA A 144 16.43 2.58 3.53
C ALA A 144 16.83 4.01 3.86
N THR A 145 16.14 5.00 3.29
CA THR A 145 16.41 6.43 3.57
C THR A 145 15.51 6.95 4.69
N ASP A 146 14.24 6.54 4.68
CA ASP A 146 13.28 6.79 5.76
C ASP A 146 12.27 5.64 5.81
N CYS A 147 11.69 5.37 6.98
CA CYS A 147 10.70 4.31 7.16
C CYS A 147 9.78 4.61 8.34
N TRP A 148 8.47 4.49 8.11
CA TRP A 148 7.42 4.76 9.09
C TRP A 148 6.44 3.59 9.16
N ASP A 149 6.25 3.04 10.36
CA ASP A 149 5.27 1.99 10.61
C ASP A 149 3.96 2.59 11.10
N GLY A 150 2.86 2.36 10.37
CA GLY A 150 1.50 2.55 10.84
C GLY A 150 1.16 1.49 11.89
N GLU A 151 1.21 1.91 13.15
CA GLU A 151 0.92 1.09 14.32
C GLU A 151 -0.50 1.34 14.83
N ILE A 152 -1.16 0.26 15.22
CA ILE A 152 -2.51 0.30 15.80
C ILE A 152 -2.45 -0.24 17.23
N LEU A 153 -3.01 0.50 18.19
CA LEU A 153 -3.08 0.12 19.59
C LEU A 153 -4.23 -0.87 19.81
N THR A 154 -3.89 -2.08 20.23
CA THR A 154 -4.85 -3.16 20.52
C THR A 154 -4.79 -3.58 21.98
N SER A 155 -5.63 -4.53 22.39
CA SER A 155 -5.48 -5.26 23.66
C SER A 155 -4.12 -5.94 23.87
N TYR A 156 -3.33 -6.14 22.81
CA TYR A 156 -1.95 -6.67 22.85
C TYR A 156 -0.86 -5.58 22.81
N GLY A 157 -1.25 -4.30 22.88
CA GLY A 157 -0.33 -3.16 22.73
C GLY A 157 -0.27 -2.63 21.30
N TRP A 158 0.77 -1.83 21.00
CA TRP A 158 1.00 -1.26 19.68
C TRP A 158 1.52 -2.33 18.71
N ILE A 159 0.79 -2.52 17.61
CA ILE A 159 1.11 -3.50 16.58
C ILE A 159 1.32 -2.79 15.25
N GLU A 160 2.47 -3.04 14.63
CA GLU A 160 2.77 -2.63 13.25
C GLU A 160 1.81 -3.35 12.28
N CYS A 161 1.02 -2.57 11.54
CA CYS A 161 0.02 -3.07 10.60
C CYS A 161 0.32 -2.69 9.15
N VAL A 162 1.00 -1.55 8.95
CA VAL A 162 1.43 -1.07 7.63
C VAL A 162 2.84 -0.51 7.74
N GLY A 163 3.81 -1.04 6.99
CA GLY A 163 5.12 -0.43 6.85
C GLY A 163 5.14 0.52 5.65
N CYS A 164 5.62 1.75 5.81
CA CYS A 164 5.84 2.71 4.72
C CYS A 164 7.34 3.01 4.61
N ALA A 165 8.03 2.33 3.69
CA ALA A 165 9.48 2.38 3.56
C ALA A 165 9.94 3.09 2.29
N ASP A 166 10.96 3.94 2.39
CA ASP A 166 11.74 4.41 1.24
C ASP A 166 12.98 3.53 1.09
N ARG A 167 12.89 2.52 0.23
CA ARG A 167 13.90 1.46 0.07
C ARG A 167 15.03 1.83 -0.90
N ALA A 168 15.04 3.08 -1.37
CA ALA A 168 15.94 3.55 -2.41
C ALA A 168 15.96 2.57 -3.61
N ALA A 169 17.14 2.32 -4.19
CA ALA A 169 17.32 1.48 -5.38
C ALA A 169 17.81 0.05 -5.06
N PHE A 170 17.73 -0.41 -3.81
CA PHE A 170 18.43 -1.62 -3.36
C PHE A 170 18.05 -2.87 -4.14
N ASP A 171 16.76 -3.23 -4.15
CA ASP A 171 16.28 -4.47 -4.75
C ASP A 171 16.61 -4.56 -6.24
N LEU A 172 16.34 -3.50 -7.01
CA LEU A 172 16.65 -3.44 -8.44
C LEU A 172 18.17 -3.49 -8.68
N THR A 173 18.97 -2.82 -7.84
CA THR A 173 20.43 -2.85 -7.96
C THR A 173 20.99 -4.25 -7.73
N VAL A 174 20.51 -4.95 -6.69
CA VAL A 174 20.95 -6.31 -6.37
C VAL A 174 20.55 -7.28 -7.48
N HIS A 175 19.29 -7.26 -7.91
CA HIS A 175 18.81 -8.12 -9.00
C HIS A 175 19.53 -7.85 -10.32
N SER A 176 19.75 -6.57 -10.67
CA SER A 176 20.46 -6.20 -11.88
C SER A 176 21.91 -6.71 -11.87
N LYS A 177 22.63 -6.53 -10.76
CA LYS A 177 24.00 -7.03 -10.59
C LYS A 177 24.08 -8.55 -10.65
N LYS A 178 23.14 -9.27 -10.03
CA LYS A 178 23.15 -10.74 -9.97
C LYS A 178 22.73 -11.41 -11.27
N THR A 179 21.82 -10.81 -12.03
CA THR A 179 21.30 -11.39 -13.26
C THR A 179 22.02 -10.90 -14.52
N GLY A 180 22.77 -9.80 -14.43
CA GLY A 180 23.36 -9.12 -15.58
C GLY A 180 22.35 -8.42 -16.49
N ARG A 181 21.06 -8.40 -16.10
CA ARG A 181 20.01 -7.67 -16.84
C ARG A 181 19.90 -6.25 -16.31
N SER A 182 19.79 -5.28 -17.21
CA SER A 182 19.55 -3.89 -16.83
C SER A 182 18.14 -3.73 -16.27
N LEU A 183 18.04 -3.14 -15.08
CA LEU A 183 16.80 -2.74 -14.41
C LEU A 183 16.83 -1.22 -14.21
N THR A 184 16.91 -0.50 -15.31
CA THR A 184 17.11 0.95 -15.37
C THR A 184 15.98 1.62 -16.13
N VAL A 185 15.75 2.89 -15.81
CA VAL A 185 14.88 3.79 -16.56
C VAL A 185 15.75 4.63 -17.49
N LYS A 186 15.30 4.80 -18.74
CA LYS A 186 15.91 5.70 -19.72
C LYS A 186 15.00 6.91 -19.91
N GLN A 187 15.43 8.05 -19.40
CA GLN A 187 14.70 9.30 -19.46
C GLN A 187 15.32 10.21 -20.53
N LYS A 188 14.53 10.65 -21.50
CA LYS A 188 14.94 11.72 -22.42
C LYS A 188 15.07 13.02 -21.65
N LEU A 189 16.20 13.70 -21.81
CA LEU A 189 16.44 15.01 -21.22
C LEU A 189 15.80 16.09 -22.10
N ASP A 190 15.13 17.07 -21.45
CA ASP A 190 14.52 18.21 -22.16
C ASP A 190 15.60 19.07 -22.83
N THR A 191 16.73 19.26 -22.14
CA THR A 191 17.93 19.89 -22.65
C THR A 191 19.10 18.91 -22.60
N PRO A 192 19.83 18.69 -23.72
CA PRO A 192 21.01 17.83 -23.71
C PRO A 192 22.05 18.37 -22.73
N LYS A 193 22.64 17.49 -21.93
CA LYS A 193 23.72 17.86 -21.00
C LYS A 193 25.07 17.53 -21.62
N GLU A 194 25.99 18.49 -21.61
CA GLU A 194 27.38 18.23 -21.96
C GLU A 194 28.02 17.39 -20.84
N ARG A 195 28.56 16.23 -21.22
CA ARG A 195 29.31 15.36 -20.31
C ARG A 195 30.71 15.19 -20.88
N THR A 196 31.70 15.64 -20.10
CA THR A 196 33.12 15.54 -20.46
C THR A 196 33.75 14.43 -19.63
N GLU A 197 34.20 13.37 -20.29
CA GLU A 197 34.71 12.15 -19.66
C GLU A 197 35.98 11.68 -20.34
N TRP A 198 36.82 10.97 -19.60
CA TRP A 198 37.87 10.17 -20.20
C TRP A 198 37.23 8.99 -20.93
N VAL A 199 37.63 8.79 -22.18
CA VAL A 199 37.22 7.66 -23.00
C VAL A 199 38.44 6.96 -23.57
N VAL A 200 38.38 5.64 -23.63
CA VAL A 200 39.35 4.80 -24.33
C VAL A 200 38.85 4.54 -25.76
N GLU A 201 39.61 5.00 -26.75
CA GLU A 201 39.36 4.74 -28.16
C GLU A 201 40.37 3.71 -28.68
N VAL A 202 39.86 2.61 -29.23
CA VAL A 202 40.68 1.51 -29.74
C VAL A 202 40.94 1.69 -31.24
N ASN A 203 42.20 1.56 -31.66
CA ASN A 203 42.55 1.56 -33.07
C ASN A 203 42.20 0.21 -33.72
N LYS A 204 40.97 0.08 -34.21
CA LYS A 204 40.41 -1.19 -34.71
C LYS A 204 41.29 -1.91 -35.75
N LYS A 205 42.05 -1.18 -36.57
CA LYS A 205 42.93 -1.76 -37.60
C LYS A 205 44.09 -2.55 -36.99
N PHE A 206 44.79 -1.96 -36.03
CA PHE A 206 45.94 -2.61 -35.36
C PHE A 206 45.50 -3.52 -34.22
N PHE A 207 44.43 -3.15 -33.51
CA PHE A 207 43.92 -3.91 -32.37
C PHE A 207 43.32 -5.25 -32.79
N GLY A 208 42.49 -5.27 -33.84
CA GLY A 208 41.88 -6.50 -34.34
C GLY A 208 42.91 -7.46 -34.94
N SER A 209 43.91 -6.94 -35.66
CA SER A 209 44.98 -7.76 -36.25
C SER A 209 45.91 -8.35 -35.19
N LYS A 210 46.25 -7.59 -34.14
CA LYS A 210 47.11 -8.04 -33.03
C LYS A 210 46.43 -9.06 -32.12
N PHE A 211 45.16 -8.84 -31.74
CA PHE A 211 44.49 -9.65 -30.71
C PHE A 211 43.47 -10.66 -31.25
N LYS A 212 43.07 -10.58 -32.53
CA LYS A 212 42.17 -11.54 -33.21
C LYS A 212 40.94 -11.90 -32.37
N GLN A 213 40.76 -13.18 -32.01
CA GLN A 213 39.63 -13.67 -31.23
C GLN A 213 39.56 -13.08 -29.81
N LYS A 214 40.70 -12.63 -29.25
CA LYS A 214 40.76 -11.99 -27.92
C LYS A 214 40.38 -10.51 -27.94
N ALA A 215 40.29 -9.87 -29.11
CA ALA A 215 40.03 -8.43 -29.23
C ALA A 215 38.72 -8.01 -28.52
N LYS A 216 37.62 -8.73 -28.74
CA LYS A 216 36.32 -8.45 -28.11
C LYS A 216 36.37 -8.55 -26.59
N LEU A 217 37.14 -9.49 -26.06
CA LEU A 217 37.27 -9.69 -24.62
C LEU A 217 38.06 -8.53 -23.99
N ILE A 218 39.15 -8.10 -24.63
CA ILE A 218 39.96 -6.96 -24.18
C ILE A 218 39.14 -5.66 -24.27
N GLU A 219 38.39 -5.44 -25.36
CA GLU A 219 37.46 -4.31 -25.49
C GLU A 219 36.44 -4.28 -24.35
N SER A 220 35.88 -5.43 -23.96
CA SER A 220 34.94 -5.53 -22.84
C SER A 220 35.57 -5.20 -21.47
N VAL A 221 36.87 -5.44 -21.29
CA VAL A 221 37.60 -5.05 -20.08
C VAL A 221 37.87 -3.55 -20.09
N LEU A 222 38.36 -3.01 -21.21
CA LEU A 222 38.62 -1.58 -21.37
C LEU A 222 37.37 -0.73 -21.17
N SER A 223 36.20 -1.20 -21.62
CA SER A 223 34.93 -0.49 -21.44
C SER A 223 34.43 -0.45 -19.99
N LYS A 224 35.06 -1.19 -19.06
CA LYS A 224 34.66 -1.27 -17.65
C LYS A 224 35.56 -0.45 -16.71
N PHE A 225 36.60 0.20 -17.23
CA PHE A 225 37.45 1.07 -16.42
C PHE A 225 36.66 2.26 -15.87
N SER A 226 36.87 2.56 -14.59
CA SER A 226 36.34 3.78 -13.97
C SER A 226 37.09 5.01 -14.50
N GLN A 227 36.55 6.21 -14.26
CA GLN A 227 37.22 7.46 -14.63
C GLN A 227 38.60 7.57 -13.97
N ASP A 228 38.72 7.23 -12.68
CA ASP A 228 40.00 7.23 -11.96
C ASP A 228 41.01 6.22 -12.53
N GLU A 229 40.52 5.10 -13.07
CA GLU A 229 41.38 4.13 -13.73
C GLU A 229 41.82 4.63 -15.10
N LEU A 230 40.92 5.24 -15.88
CA LEU A 230 41.26 5.86 -17.16
C LEU A 230 42.26 7.00 -17.02
N ILE A 231 42.15 7.83 -15.97
CA ILE A 231 43.14 8.87 -15.65
C ILE A 231 44.51 8.24 -15.41
N ARG A 232 44.58 7.24 -14.51
CA ARG A 232 45.84 6.53 -14.23
C ARG A 232 46.44 5.88 -15.47
N ARG A 233 45.62 5.26 -16.32
CA ARG A 233 46.11 4.62 -17.57
C ARG A 233 46.55 5.64 -18.61
N HIS A 234 45.91 6.80 -18.67
CA HIS A 234 46.35 7.92 -19.50
C HIS A 234 47.74 8.40 -19.07
N GLU A 235 47.95 8.61 -17.76
CA GLU A 235 49.26 9.00 -17.22
C GLU A 235 50.34 7.93 -17.50
N GLU A 236 50.00 6.64 -17.37
CA GLU A 236 50.89 5.53 -17.74
C GLU A 236 51.26 5.54 -19.23
N LEU A 237 50.30 5.79 -20.12
CA LEU A 237 50.54 5.90 -21.57
C LEU A 237 51.44 7.08 -21.92
N GLU A 238 51.23 8.24 -21.31
CA GLU A 238 52.04 9.44 -21.56
C GLU A 238 53.48 9.26 -21.05
N LYS A 239 53.65 8.64 -19.88
CA LYS A 239 54.97 8.49 -19.25
C LYS A 239 55.79 7.33 -19.82
N ASN A 240 55.15 6.18 -20.04
CA ASN A 240 55.84 4.93 -20.38
C ASN A 240 55.57 4.47 -21.82
N GLY A 241 54.62 5.10 -22.53
CA GLY A 241 54.19 4.70 -23.88
C GLY A 241 53.21 3.50 -23.91
N GLU A 242 52.94 2.89 -22.76
CA GLU A 242 52.20 1.64 -22.61
C GLU A 242 51.65 1.44 -21.20
N PHE A 243 50.58 0.64 -21.08
CA PHE A 243 50.09 0.10 -19.82
C PHE A 243 49.73 -1.38 -19.94
N THR A 244 49.50 -2.04 -18.81
CA THR A 244 49.05 -3.43 -18.77
C THR A 244 47.70 -3.59 -18.08
N CYS A 245 46.85 -4.46 -18.61
CA CYS A 245 45.58 -4.82 -17.99
C CYS A 245 45.39 -6.33 -17.94
N GLN A 246 44.65 -6.81 -16.94
CA GLN A 246 44.41 -8.23 -16.76
C GLN A 246 43.13 -8.64 -17.50
N VAL A 247 43.23 -9.65 -18.36
CA VAL A 247 42.14 -10.17 -19.18
C VAL A 247 42.10 -11.69 -19.00
N ASN A 248 41.07 -12.20 -18.31
CA ASN A 248 40.93 -13.63 -17.97
C ASN A 248 42.20 -14.26 -17.34
N GLY A 249 42.88 -13.52 -16.45
CA GLY A 249 44.09 -14.00 -15.77
C GLY A 249 45.39 -13.77 -16.53
N GLU A 250 45.34 -13.39 -17.81
CA GLU A 250 46.52 -13.02 -18.60
C GLU A 250 46.80 -11.51 -18.52
N ILE A 251 48.07 -11.13 -18.52
CA ILE A 251 48.50 -9.72 -18.58
C ILE A 251 48.63 -9.32 -20.04
N VAL A 252 47.81 -8.35 -20.47
CA VAL A 252 47.82 -7.79 -21.82
C VAL A 252 48.46 -6.42 -21.80
N LYS A 253 49.40 -6.20 -22.72
CA LYS A 253 50.15 -4.96 -22.87
C LYS A 253 49.57 -4.11 -24.00
N LEU A 254 49.24 -2.86 -23.69
CA LEU A 254 48.57 -1.91 -24.58
C LEU A 254 49.37 -0.63 -24.70
N ASP A 255 49.78 -0.31 -25.92
CA ASP A 255 50.57 0.87 -26.26
C ASP A 255 49.73 1.92 -27.00
N SER A 256 50.28 3.12 -27.20
CA SER A 256 49.61 4.24 -27.87
C SER A 256 49.20 3.97 -29.33
N SER A 257 49.78 2.97 -29.99
CA SER A 257 49.37 2.57 -31.35
C SER A 257 48.06 1.76 -31.36
N LEU A 258 47.73 1.14 -30.22
CA LEU A 258 46.56 0.29 -30.03
C LEU A 258 45.38 1.02 -29.42
N VAL A 259 45.64 1.91 -28.46
CA VAL A 259 44.62 2.59 -27.67
C VAL A 259 44.99 4.04 -27.41
N THR A 260 44.00 4.92 -27.40
CA THR A 260 44.14 6.32 -27.02
C THR A 260 43.16 6.62 -25.89
N ILE A 261 43.63 7.24 -24.82
CA ILE A 261 42.77 7.68 -23.71
C ILE A 261 42.76 9.20 -23.72
N LYS A 262 41.59 9.80 -23.89
CA LYS A 262 41.43 11.26 -23.99
C LYS A 262 40.12 11.73 -23.39
N MET A 263 40.08 13.01 -23.00
CA MET A 263 38.82 13.68 -22.65
C MET A 263 37.97 13.86 -23.91
N LYS A 264 36.70 13.50 -23.81
CA LYS A 264 35.71 13.68 -24.86
C LYS A 264 34.45 14.29 -24.27
N THR A 265 34.05 15.42 -24.81
CA THR A 265 32.75 16.03 -24.52
C THR A 265 31.70 15.41 -25.44
N THR A 266 30.64 14.88 -24.84
CA THR A 266 29.49 14.33 -25.57
C THR A 266 28.20 14.97 -25.08
N LEU A 267 27.26 15.16 -26.00
CA LEU A 267 25.91 15.62 -25.67
C LEU A 267 25.08 14.41 -25.23
N GLN A 268 24.75 14.37 -23.95
CA GLN A 268 23.89 13.34 -23.38
C GLN A 268 22.43 13.77 -23.56
N HIS A 269 21.69 13.04 -24.41
CA HIS A 269 20.25 13.23 -24.62
C HIS A 269 19.39 12.35 -23.71
N ILE A 270 19.97 11.30 -23.12
CA ILE A 270 19.26 10.32 -22.29
C ILE A 270 20.01 10.16 -20.97
N ARG A 271 19.28 10.34 -19.86
CA ARG A 271 19.74 9.96 -18.53
C ARG A 271 19.26 8.54 -18.23
N GLU A 272 20.18 7.69 -17.78
CA GLU A 272 19.87 6.33 -17.35
C GLU A 272 20.14 6.19 -15.85
N TYR A 273 19.20 5.62 -15.11
CA TYR A 273 19.30 5.42 -13.67
C TYR A 273 18.44 4.27 -13.18
N ILE A 274 18.72 3.78 -11.96
CA ILE A 274 17.86 2.83 -11.26
C ILE A 274 16.88 3.64 -10.41
N PRO A 275 15.55 3.45 -10.55
CA PRO A 275 14.58 4.21 -9.78
C PRO A 275 14.64 3.84 -8.29
N ASN A 276 14.29 4.81 -7.44
CA ASN A 276 14.02 4.56 -6.04
C ASN A 276 12.62 3.97 -5.86
N VAL A 277 12.37 3.31 -4.74
CA VAL A 277 11.09 2.65 -4.45
C VAL A 277 10.53 3.10 -3.10
N ILE A 278 9.29 3.59 -3.10
CA ILE A 278 8.48 3.76 -1.89
C ILE A 278 7.54 2.56 -1.77
N GLU A 279 7.58 1.88 -0.63
CA GLU A 279 6.86 0.64 -0.37
C GLU A 279 5.90 0.78 0.82
N PRO A 280 4.60 0.96 0.57
CA PRO A 280 3.53 0.65 1.52
C PRO A 280 3.24 -0.86 1.55
N SER A 281 3.47 -1.51 2.69
CA SER A 281 3.28 -2.95 2.91
C SER A 281 2.25 -3.20 4.01
N PHE A 282 1.11 -3.80 3.66
CA PHE A 282 -0.06 -3.97 4.54
C PHE A 282 -0.18 -5.41 5.02
N GLY A 283 -0.17 -5.61 6.34
CA GLY A 283 -0.46 -6.89 6.98
C GLY A 283 -1.97 -7.08 7.19
N LEU A 284 -2.69 -7.58 6.17
CA LEU A 284 -4.16 -7.62 6.17
C LEU A 284 -4.76 -8.41 7.35
N GLY A 285 -4.11 -9.50 7.78
CA GLY A 285 -4.53 -10.26 8.95
C GLY A 285 -4.47 -9.46 10.26
N ARG A 286 -3.42 -8.64 10.44
CA ARG A 286 -3.29 -7.75 11.60
C ARG A 286 -4.32 -6.63 11.55
N ILE A 287 -4.53 -6.03 10.38
CA ILE A 287 -5.52 -4.97 10.17
C ILE A 287 -6.93 -5.49 10.52
N ILE A 288 -7.31 -6.66 10.01
CA ILE A 288 -8.61 -7.29 10.33
C ILE A 288 -8.76 -7.53 11.84
N TYR A 289 -7.72 -8.03 12.50
CA TYR A 289 -7.74 -8.21 13.95
C TYR A 289 -7.96 -6.87 14.69
N CYS A 290 -7.26 -5.81 14.27
CA CYS A 290 -7.42 -4.48 14.86
C CYS A 290 -8.84 -3.94 14.67
N ILE A 291 -9.45 -4.17 13.50
CA ILE A 291 -10.86 -3.83 13.26
C ILE A 291 -11.77 -4.58 14.24
N PHE A 292 -11.54 -5.88 14.48
CA PHE A 292 -12.32 -6.62 15.48
C PHE A 292 -12.16 -6.04 16.89
N ASP A 293 -10.92 -5.79 17.32
CA ASP A 293 -10.62 -5.24 18.66
C ASP A 293 -11.23 -3.83 18.85
N HIS A 294 -11.29 -3.02 17.79
CA HIS A 294 -11.84 -1.66 17.82
C HIS A 294 -13.37 -1.60 17.66
N CYS A 295 -13.95 -2.49 16.86
CA CYS A 295 -15.38 -2.48 16.58
C CYS A 295 -16.20 -3.32 17.56
N PHE A 296 -15.57 -4.23 18.34
CA PHE A 296 -16.31 -5.05 19.30
C PHE A 296 -16.85 -4.20 20.45
N GLN A 297 -18.14 -4.35 20.73
CA GLN A 297 -18.85 -3.68 21.81
C GLN A 297 -19.83 -4.64 22.46
N VAL A 298 -20.24 -4.32 23.68
CA VAL A 298 -21.26 -5.07 24.44
C VAL A 298 -22.45 -4.14 24.68
N ARG A 299 -23.67 -4.66 24.61
CA ARG A 299 -24.88 -3.86 24.83
C ARG A 299 -24.97 -3.42 26.30
N VAL A 300 -25.45 -2.19 26.52
CA VAL A 300 -25.62 -1.62 27.86
C VAL A 300 -26.64 -2.39 28.70
N ASP A 301 -27.65 -2.99 28.05
CA ASP A 301 -28.71 -3.75 28.70
C ASP A 301 -28.33 -5.22 28.98
N SER A 302 -27.19 -5.70 28.48
CA SER A 302 -26.83 -7.12 28.59
C SER A 302 -25.35 -7.38 28.29
N GLU A 303 -24.61 -7.84 29.32
CA GLU A 303 -23.20 -8.21 29.20
C GLU A 303 -22.94 -9.40 28.26
N SER A 304 -23.95 -10.24 28.02
CA SER A 304 -23.85 -11.40 27.13
C SER A 304 -24.13 -11.07 25.66
N ARG A 305 -24.55 -9.85 25.33
CA ARG A 305 -24.89 -9.43 23.96
C ARG A 305 -23.76 -8.60 23.37
N GLY A 306 -22.79 -9.27 22.76
CA GLY A 306 -21.74 -8.65 21.96
C GLY A 306 -22.23 -8.25 20.57
N PHE A 307 -21.62 -7.22 19.97
CA PHE A 307 -21.84 -6.87 18.57
C PHE A 307 -20.59 -6.20 17.98
N PHE A 308 -20.43 -6.28 16.66
CA PHE A 308 -19.37 -5.55 15.96
C PHE A 308 -19.94 -4.30 15.28
N SER A 309 -19.43 -3.14 15.67
CA SER A 309 -19.73 -1.85 15.06
C SER A 309 -18.93 -1.61 13.76
N PHE A 310 -18.98 -2.55 12.82
CA PHE A 310 -18.28 -2.39 11.53
C PHE A 310 -18.83 -1.19 10.74
N PRO A 311 -17.96 -0.38 10.10
CA PRO A 311 -18.37 0.55 9.06
C PRO A 311 -19.16 -0.13 7.96
N LEU A 312 -20.09 0.61 7.36
CA LEU A 312 -21.01 0.08 6.35
C LEU A 312 -20.29 -0.56 5.16
N GLN A 313 -19.16 0.01 4.75
CA GLN A 313 -18.36 -0.41 3.59
C GLN A 313 -17.76 -1.79 3.81
N ILE A 314 -17.32 -2.11 5.04
CA ILE A 314 -16.62 -3.36 5.35
C ILE A 314 -17.50 -4.41 6.04
N ALA A 315 -18.73 -4.06 6.44
CA ALA A 315 -19.65 -5.01 7.06
C ALA A 315 -19.84 -6.25 6.15
N PRO A 316 -19.62 -7.50 6.66
CA PRO A 316 -19.63 -8.71 5.83
C PRO A 316 -20.98 -8.99 5.18
N ILE A 317 -22.06 -8.67 5.88
CA ILE A 317 -23.45 -8.74 5.44
C ILE A 317 -24.00 -7.33 5.57
N LYS A 318 -24.65 -6.78 4.54
CA LYS A 318 -25.20 -5.42 4.59
C LYS A 318 -26.60 -5.41 5.20
N VAL A 319 -27.41 -6.41 4.87
CA VAL A 319 -28.80 -6.52 5.33
C VAL A 319 -29.09 -7.94 5.76
N PHE A 320 -29.76 -8.14 6.88
CA PHE A 320 -30.49 -9.38 7.13
C PHE A 320 -31.98 -9.14 6.97
N VAL A 321 -32.67 -10.09 6.34
CA VAL A 321 -34.13 -10.04 6.15
C VAL A 321 -34.75 -11.15 6.97
N THR A 322 -35.78 -10.83 7.75
CA THR A 322 -36.41 -11.79 8.64
C THR A 322 -37.91 -11.59 8.76
N THR A 323 -38.59 -12.62 9.23
CA THR A 323 -40.01 -12.61 9.57
C THR A 323 -40.20 -12.74 11.08
N ILE A 324 -41.24 -12.11 11.62
CA ILE A 324 -41.59 -12.22 13.06
C ILE A 324 -42.13 -13.61 13.42
N SER A 325 -42.66 -14.35 12.44
CA SER A 325 -43.24 -15.69 12.59
C SER A 325 -43.29 -16.43 11.23
N ASN A 326 -43.87 -17.63 11.20
CA ASN A 326 -44.04 -18.44 9.99
C ASN A 326 -45.45 -18.32 9.41
N ASN A 327 -45.86 -17.10 9.02
CA ASN A 327 -47.17 -16.86 8.41
C ASN A 327 -47.14 -17.08 6.88
N ASP A 328 -48.20 -17.68 6.32
CA ASP A 328 -48.32 -18.00 4.90
C ASP A 328 -48.19 -16.79 3.95
N GLY A 329 -48.49 -15.57 4.41
CA GLY A 329 -48.34 -14.35 3.62
C GLY A 329 -46.90 -13.84 3.49
N PHE A 330 -46.01 -14.23 4.41
CA PHE A 330 -44.64 -13.68 4.46
C PHE A 330 -43.70 -14.17 3.35
N PRO A 331 -43.73 -15.44 2.89
CA PRO A 331 -42.84 -15.91 1.83
C PRO A 331 -42.90 -15.08 0.54
N ALA A 332 -44.09 -14.62 0.14
CA ALA A 332 -44.26 -13.78 -1.05
C ALA A 332 -43.60 -12.40 -0.88
N ILE A 333 -43.77 -11.77 0.29
CA ILE A 333 -43.15 -10.49 0.63
C ILE A 333 -41.62 -10.63 0.73
N LEU A 334 -41.14 -11.68 1.40
CA LEU A 334 -39.72 -12.00 1.52
C LEU A 334 -39.07 -12.15 0.14
N LYS A 335 -39.73 -12.83 -0.80
CA LYS A 335 -39.27 -12.97 -2.19
C LYS A 335 -39.18 -11.61 -2.89
N ARG A 336 -40.16 -10.72 -2.69
CA ARG A 336 -40.16 -9.36 -3.28
C ARG A 336 -39.01 -8.51 -2.74
N ILE A 337 -38.78 -8.51 -1.42
CA ILE A 337 -37.65 -7.80 -0.79
C ILE A 337 -36.32 -8.35 -1.31
N SER A 338 -36.19 -9.68 -1.34
CA SER A 338 -34.98 -10.35 -1.85
C SER A 338 -34.67 -9.98 -3.30
N GLN A 339 -35.68 -9.93 -4.17
CA GLN A 339 -35.51 -9.50 -5.57
C GLN A 339 -35.10 -8.03 -5.68
N ALA A 340 -35.70 -7.16 -4.88
CA ALA A 340 -35.37 -5.74 -4.88
C ALA A 340 -33.95 -5.46 -4.37
N LEU A 341 -33.48 -6.17 -3.33
CA LEU A 341 -32.10 -6.09 -2.84
C LEU A 341 -31.10 -6.60 -3.90
N ARG A 342 -31.38 -7.73 -4.55
CA ARG A 342 -30.53 -8.25 -5.65
C ARG A 342 -30.42 -7.28 -6.81
N LYS A 343 -31.53 -6.63 -7.19
CA LYS A 343 -31.56 -5.64 -8.27
C LYS A 343 -30.67 -4.42 -7.98
N ARG A 344 -30.44 -4.11 -6.71
CA ARG A 344 -29.56 -3.03 -6.22
C ARG A 344 -28.15 -3.50 -5.87
N GLU A 345 -27.83 -4.77 -6.13
CA GLU A 345 -26.53 -5.38 -5.78
C GLU A 345 -26.19 -5.30 -4.28
N ILE A 346 -27.20 -5.19 -3.42
CA ILE A 346 -27.03 -5.16 -1.97
C ILE A 346 -26.92 -6.59 -1.46
N TYR A 347 -25.77 -6.94 -0.88
CA TYR A 347 -25.58 -8.27 -0.29
C TYR A 347 -26.39 -8.44 1.01
N PHE A 348 -27.21 -9.50 1.06
CA PHE A 348 -28.08 -9.78 2.20
C PHE A 348 -28.13 -11.27 2.54
N LYS A 349 -28.58 -11.57 3.77
CA LYS A 349 -28.94 -12.92 4.21
C LYS A 349 -30.37 -12.97 4.71
N ILE A 350 -30.99 -14.14 4.61
CA ILE A 350 -32.32 -14.40 5.18
C ILE A 350 -32.10 -15.14 6.51
N ASP A 351 -32.76 -14.68 7.57
CA ASP A 351 -32.87 -15.41 8.85
C ASP A 351 -34.33 -15.79 9.08
N ASP A 352 -34.71 -16.95 8.57
CA ASP A 352 -36.03 -17.57 8.72
C ASP A 352 -36.08 -18.59 9.87
N SER A 353 -35.08 -18.55 10.76
CA SER A 353 -35.03 -19.47 11.89
C SER A 353 -36.29 -19.36 12.76
N ASN A 354 -36.76 -20.49 13.29
CA ASN A 354 -37.94 -20.52 14.17
C ASN A 354 -37.58 -20.11 15.61
N THR A 355 -37.06 -18.89 15.76
CA THR A 355 -36.66 -18.31 17.05
C THR A 355 -37.25 -16.91 17.19
N SER A 356 -37.32 -16.39 18.42
CA SER A 356 -37.80 -15.03 18.69
C SER A 356 -37.01 -13.98 17.91
N ILE A 357 -37.67 -12.91 17.47
CA ILE A 357 -37.02 -11.81 16.74
C ILE A 357 -35.79 -11.23 17.46
N GLY A 358 -35.85 -11.12 18.80
CA GLY A 358 -34.70 -10.65 19.59
C GLY A 358 -33.46 -11.54 19.47
N LYS A 359 -33.63 -12.86 19.35
CA LYS A 359 -32.52 -13.80 19.11
C LYS A 359 -31.95 -13.66 17.70
N LYS A 360 -32.80 -13.40 16.71
CA LYS A 360 -32.36 -13.12 15.32
C LYS A 360 -31.58 -11.81 15.25
N TYR A 361 -32.06 -10.76 15.92
CA TYR A 361 -31.35 -9.49 16.05
C TYR A 361 -30.00 -9.68 16.75
N ALA A 362 -29.95 -10.35 17.90
CA ALA A 362 -28.70 -10.59 18.62
C ALA A 362 -27.66 -11.32 17.76
N ARG A 363 -28.06 -12.39 17.06
CA ARG A 363 -27.17 -13.15 16.15
C ARG A 363 -26.61 -12.27 15.02
N ASN A 364 -27.44 -11.42 14.42
CA ASN A 364 -26.99 -10.57 13.31
C ASN A 364 -26.17 -9.37 13.78
N ASP A 365 -26.45 -8.85 14.97
CA ASP A 365 -25.62 -7.85 15.64
C ASP A 365 -24.23 -8.42 15.96
N GLU A 366 -24.14 -9.65 16.47
CA GLU A 366 -22.88 -10.39 16.69
C GLU A 366 -22.08 -10.60 15.40
N LEU A 367 -22.74 -10.72 14.25
CA LEU A 367 -22.09 -10.81 12.93
C LEU A 367 -21.74 -9.43 12.35
N GLY A 368 -22.12 -8.35 13.03
CA GLY A 368 -21.88 -6.97 12.60
C GLY A 368 -22.74 -6.51 11.43
N THR A 369 -23.86 -7.18 11.14
CA THR A 369 -24.78 -6.77 10.07
C THR A 369 -25.44 -5.43 10.42
N PRO A 370 -25.28 -4.36 9.61
CA PRO A 370 -25.69 -3.02 10.00
C PRO A 370 -27.20 -2.81 9.95
N PHE A 371 -27.91 -3.49 9.03
CA PHE A 371 -29.34 -3.28 8.83
C PHE A 371 -30.15 -4.57 8.92
N GLY A 372 -31.31 -4.49 9.56
CA GLY A 372 -32.33 -5.55 9.60
C GLY A 372 -33.62 -5.10 8.94
N ILE A 373 -34.18 -5.93 8.05
CA ILE A 373 -35.54 -5.74 7.54
C ILE A 373 -36.45 -6.80 8.15
N THR A 374 -37.45 -6.37 8.89
CA THR A 374 -38.40 -7.25 9.58
C THR A 374 -39.78 -7.17 8.93
N ILE A 375 -40.29 -8.33 8.53
CA ILE A 375 -41.66 -8.54 8.04
C ILE A 375 -42.52 -8.97 9.24
N ASP A 376 -43.58 -8.22 9.51
CA ASP A 376 -44.52 -8.48 10.58
C ASP A 376 -45.96 -8.60 10.06
N PHE A 377 -46.91 -8.83 10.97
CA PHE A 377 -48.32 -9.00 10.60
C PHE A 377 -48.94 -7.73 10.00
N GLU A 378 -48.42 -6.54 10.32
CA GLU A 378 -48.87 -5.29 9.73
C GLU A 378 -48.40 -5.18 8.28
N THR A 379 -47.24 -5.73 7.93
CA THR A 379 -46.72 -5.74 6.55
C THR A 379 -47.71 -6.34 5.55
N ILE A 380 -48.50 -7.34 5.96
CA ILE A 380 -49.52 -7.94 5.09
C ILE A 380 -50.60 -6.91 4.74
N LYS A 381 -50.96 -6.05 5.68
CA LYS A 381 -52.05 -5.06 5.56
C LYS A 381 -51.59 -3.80 4.84
N ASP A 382 -50.44 -3.26 5.22
CA ASP A 382 -49.99 -1.93 4.78
C ASP A 382 -48.85 -1.97 3.74
N GLN A 383 -48.29 -3.15 3.45
CA GLN A 383 -47.16 -3.35 2.54
C GLN A 383 -45.88 -2.60 2.94
N THR A 384 -45.76 -2.23 4.22
CA THR A 384 -44.59 -1.57 4.82
C THR A 384 -43.80 -2.54 5.71
N VAL A 385 -42.50 -2.30 5.82
CA VAL A 385 -41.58 -3.14 6.59
C VAL A 385 -40.80 -2.29 7.58
N THR A 386 -40.34 -2.94 8.64
CA THR A 386 -39.50 -2.30 9.65
C THR A 386 -38.03 -2.41 9.26
N LEU A 387 -37.34 -1.28 9.19
CA LEU A 387 -35.88 -1.17 9.08
C LEU A 387 -35.29 -0.92 10.48
N ARG A 388 -34.32 -1.74 10.87
CA ARG A 388 -33.58 -1.62 12.13
C ARG A 388 -32.11 -1.32 11.86
N GLU A 389 -31.54 -0.39 12.63
CA GLU A 389 -30.10 -0.09 12.66
C GLU A 389 -29.40 -0.83 13.80
N ARG A 390 -28.20 -1.35 13.53
CA ARG A 390 -27.42 -2.17 14.48
C ARG A 390 -26.94 -1.40 15.70
N ASN A 391 -26.26 -0.26 15.55
CA ASN A 391 -25.55 0.39 16.66
C ASN A 391 -26.50 0.93 17.73
N SER A 392 -27.45 1.78 17.32
CA SER A 392 -28.46 2.43 18.15
C SER A 392 -29.70 1.57 18.38
N MET A 393 -29.86 0.45 17.65
CA MET A 393 -31.03 -0.44 17.73
C MET A 393 -32.36 0.24 17.36
N ARG A 394 -32.31 1.42 16.75
CA ARG A 394 -33.49 2.22 16.39
C ARG A 394 -34.21 1.59 15.20
N GLN A 395 -35.51 1.79 15.15
CA GLN A 395 -36.40 1.20 14.15
C GLN A 395 -37.27 2.27 13.50
N VAL A 396 -37.38 2.18 12.18
CA VAL A 396 -38.27 3.00 11.35
C VAL A 396 -39.07 2.10 10.42
N ARG A 397 -40.21 2.58 9.94
CA ARG A 397 -41.14 1.84 9.10
C ARG A 397 -41.42 2.62 7.82
N GLY A 398 -41.46 1.91 6.69
CA GLY A 398 -41.82 2.50 5.41
C GLY A 398 -42.06 1.45 4.34
N THR A 399 -42.38 1.90 3.13
CA THR A 399 -42.58 0.98 2.02
C THR A 399 -41.29 0.21 1.72
N ILE A 400 -41.40 -0.99 1.15
CA ILE A 400 -40.22 -1.78 0.75
C ILE A 400 -39.29 -0.97 -0.17
N THR A 401 -39.87 -0.18 -1.07
CA THR A 401 -39.12 0.67 -2.01
C THR A 401 -38.32 1.73 -1.27
N ASP A 402 -38.96 2.45 -0.34
CA ASP A 402 -38.31 3.53 0.41
C ASP A 402 -37.22 2.99 1.32
N VAL A 403 -37.50 1.90 2.05
CA VAL A 403 -36.52 1.24 2.92
C VAL A 403 -35.29 0.79 2.15
N ILE A 404 -35.48 0.12 1.01
CA ILE A 404 -34.35 -0.33 0.18
C ILE A 404 -33.60 0.86 -0.42
N SER A 405 -34.31 1.93 -0.83
CA SER A 405 -33.65 3.15 -1.31
C SER A 405 -32.85 3.85 -0.22
N THR A 406 -33.32 3.86 1.03
CA THR A 406 -32.58 4.42 2.17
C THR A 406 -31.31 3.62 2.42
N ILE A 407 -31.39 2.29 2.46
CA ILE A 407 -30.21 1.43 2.63
C ILE A 407 -29.20 1.68 1.49
N ASP A 408 -29.68 1.72 0.24
CA ASP A 408 -28.85 1.94 -0.95
C ASP A 408 -28.06 3.25 -0.85
N LYS A 409 -28.73 4.34 -0.45
CA LYS A 409 -28.11 5.65 -0.21
C LYS A 409 -27.04 5.59 0.89
N MET A 410 -27.36 4.99 2.04
CA MET A 410 -26.41 4.89 3.16
C MET A 410 -25.18 4.06 2.80
N LEU A 411 -25.32 3.02 1.96
CA LEU A 411 -24.21 2.16 1.54
C LEU A 411 -23.31 2.82 0.49
N HIS A 412 -23.87 3.63 -0.40
CA HIS A 412 -23.15 4.18 -1.57
C HIS A 412 -22.81 5.67 -1.46
N ASN A 413 -23.41 6.41 -0.53
CA ASN A 413 -23.11 7.81 -0.28
C ASN A 413 -22.60 8.01 1.17
N PRO A 414 -21.28 8.17 1.37
CA PRO A 414 -20.69 8.39 2.70
C PRO A 414 -21.29 9.60 3.45
N ASP A 415 -21.69 10.66 2.75
CA ASP A 415 -22.28 11.87 3.35
C ASP A 415 -23.70 11.63 3.88
N GLU A 416 -24.34 10.56 3.42
CA GLU A 416 -25.67 10.08 3.84
C GLU A 416 -25.58 8.81 4.70
N SER A 417 -24.41 8.47 5.24
CA SER A 417 -24.27 7.32 6.15
C SER A 417 -24.93 7.53 7.52
N ASP A 418 -25.33 8.77 7.84
CA ASP A 418 -26.03 9.12 9.06
C ASP A 418 -27.48 8.59 9.07
N TRP A 419 -27.82 7.85 10.13
CA TRP A 419 -29.13 7.22 10.27
C TRP A 419 -30.27 8.25 10.31
N ASP A 420 -30.12 9.33 11.06
CA ASP A 420 -31.21 10.29 11.28
C ASP A 420 -31.53 11.08 10.01
N LYS A 421 -30.50 11.52 9.28
CA LYS A 421 -30.66 12.16 7.97
C LYS A 421 -31.31 11.22 6.95
N SER A 422 -30.84 9.98 6.87
CA SER A 422 -31.26 9.05 5.81
C SER A 422 -32.63 8.41 6.04
N THR A 423 -33.12 8.46 7.28
CA THR A 423 -34.42 7.89 7.67
C THR A 423 -35.49 8.94 7.93
N PHE A 424 -35.23 10.23 7.70
CA PHE A 424 -36.16 11.34 7.98
C PHE A 424 -37.55 11.17 7.32
N GLY A 425 -37.62 10.55 6.14
CA GLY A 425 -38.88 10.28 5.43
C GLY A 425 -39.62 9.02 5.89
N LEU A 426 -39.09 8.27 6.86
CA LEU A 426 -39.65 7.03 7.37
C LEU A 426 -40.28 7.25 8.75
N SER A 427 -41.31 6.47 9.07
CA SER A 427 -42.05 6.62 10.32
C SER A 427 -41.30 5.95 11.48
N PRO A 428 -40.99 6.63 12.59
CA PRO A 428 -40.35 5.99 13.73
C PRO A 428 -41.27 4.92 14.34
N VAL A 429 -40.71 3.76 14.65
CA VAL A 429 -41.44 2.72 15.39
C VAL A 429 -41.30 3.03 16.88
N LYS A 430 -42.43 3.25 17.56
CA LYS A 430 -42.43 3.38 19.02
C LYS A 430 -42.01 2.02 19.60
N ILE A 431 -40.88 2.02 20.31
CA ILE A 431 -40.34 0.85 21.02
C ILE A 431 -41.17 0.61 22.28
#